data_AF-A0A6C0BW64-F1
#
_entry.id   AF-A0A6C0BW64-F1
#
_cell.length_a   1.000
_cell.length_b   1.000
_cell.length_c   1.000
_cell.angle_alpha   90.00
_cell.angle_beta   90.00
_cell.angle_gamma   90.00
#
_symmetry.space_group_name_H-M   'P 1'
#
loop_
_entity.id
_entity.type
_entity.pdbx_description
1 polymer ?
#
loop_
_entity_poly.entity_id
_entity_poly.type
_entity_poly.pdbx_seq_one_letter_code
_entity_poly.pdbx_strand_id
1 'polypeptide(L)'
;MKGSAKKALSSLCAPAFFYFIISVFSMIIMMVQNIVEGKNVLCLGEYKCTSNSTPLVFGAEAIYILIWTKILDMLCKRGLGTLSWIIVFFPYIIMFILIGLFMLNSGTVQHSPSNVPGFSMSNSMLTGKLL
;
A
#
# COMPACT_ATOMS: atom_id res chain seq x y z
N MET A 1 22.74 -18.88 3.19
CA MET A 1 22.42 -17.58 2.55
C MET A 1 21.92 -16.45 3.49
N LYS A 2 21.89 -16.60 4.83
CA LYS A 2 21.32 -15.58 5.75
C LYS A 2 22.22 -14.36 6.07
N GLY A 3 23.47 -14.32 5.57
CA GLY A 3 24.47 -13.30 5.95
C GLY A 3 24.50 -12.03 5.09
N SER A 4 24.21 -12.11 3.79
CA SER A 4 24.44 -10.99 2.86
C SER A 4 23.34 -9.92 2.90
N ALA A 5 22.09 -10.33 3.09
CA ALA A 5 20.96 -9.39 3.14
C ALA A 5 20.99 -8.50 4.39
N LYS A 6 21.37 -9.04 5.56
CA LYS A 6 21.52 -8.24 6.79
C LYS A 6 22.62 -7.19 6.68
N LYS A 7 23.77 -7.54 6.08
CA LYS A 7 24.86 -6.58 5.83
C LYS A 7 24.45 -5.50 4.84
N ALA A 8 23.72 -5.88 3.79
CA ALA A 8 23.16 -4.92 2.83
C ALA A 8 22.21 -3.94 3.55
N LEU A 9 21.21 -4.44 4.28
CA LEU A 9 20.24 -3.61 5.03
C LEU A 9 20.88 -2.69 6.07
N SER A 10 21.92 -3.14 6.78
CA SER A 10 22.59 -2.35 7.81
C SER A 10 23.45 -1.20 7.25
N SER A 11 23.76 -1.24 5.95
CA SER A 11 24.59 -0.22 5.28
C SER A 11 23.77 0.85 4.55
N LEU A 12 22.43 0.74 4.58
CA LEU A 12 21.55 1.70 3.92
C LEU A 12 21.43 2.98 4.74
N CYS A 13 21.39 4.10 4.03
CA CYS A 13 20.95 5.36 4.61
C CYS A 13 19.52 5.28 5.20
N ALA A 14 19.25 6.10 6.22
CA ALA A 14 17.94 6.20 6.87
C ALA A 14 16.74 6.34 5.90
N PRO A 15 16.73 7.26 4.91
CA PRO A 15 15.59 7.39 3.97
C PRO A 15 15.39 6.14 3.09
N ALA A 16 16.48 5.49 2.66
CA ALA A 16 16.42 4.27 1.85
C ALA A 16 15.92 3.07 2.67
N PHE A 17 16.37 2.97 3.92
CA PHE A 17 15.91 1.94 4.85
C PHE A 17 14.42 2.09 5.17
N PHE A 18 13.97 3.32 5.46
CA PHE A 18 12.56 3.59 5.73
C PHE A 18 11.68 3.21 4.55
N TYR A 19 12.03 3.65 3.32
CA TYR A 19 11.33 3.27 2.10
C TYR A 19 11.25 1.75 1.91
N PHE A 20 12.36 1.05 2.08
CA PHE A 20 12.39 -0.41 1.91
C PHE A 20 11.44 -1.13 2.88
N ILE A 21 11.42 -0.74 4.16
CA ILE A 21 10.57 -1.37 5.18
C ILE A 21 9.08 -1.16 4.88
N ILE A 22 8.67 0.09 4.60
CA ILE A 22 7.26 0.40 4.34
C ILE A 22 6.76 -0.29 3.06
N SER A 23 7.59 -0.36 2.02
CA SER A 23 7.23 -1.02 0.76
C SER A 23 7.17 -2.54 0.87
N VAL A 24 8.06 -3.16 1.64
CA VAL A 24 7.96 -4.61 1.92
C VAL A 24 6.70 -4.92 2.72
N PHE A 25 6.38 -4.07 3.71
CA PHE A 25 5.16 -4.24 4.51
C PHE A 25 3.89 -4.10 3.66
N SER A 26 3.82 -3.09 2.79
CA SER A 26 2.68 -2.92 1.87
C SER A 26 2.55 -4.09 0.89
N MET A 27 3.65 -4.57 0.32
CA MET A 27 3.67 -5.73 -0.57
C MET A 27 3.13 -6.99 0.12
N ILE A 28 3.49 -7.22 1.39
CA ILE A 28 2.99 -8.36 2.18
C ILE A 28 1.46 -8.25 2.37
N ILE A 29 0.95 -7.08 2.76
CA ILE A 29 -0.50 -6.87 2.93
C ILE A 29 -1.25 -7.15 1.62
N MET A 30 -0.77 -6.59 0.51
CA MET A 30 -1.39 -6.82 -0.81
C MET A 30 -1.34 -8.31 -1.19
N MET A 31 -0.23 -9.00 -0.92
CA MET A 31 -0.10 -10.43 -1.22
C MET A 31 -1.13 -11.26 -0.43
N VAL A 32 -1.34 -10.96 0.86
CA VAL A 32 -2.34 -11.66 1.69
C VAL A 32 -3.75 -11.44 1.14
N GLN A 33 -4.11 -10.19 0.79
CA GLN A 33 -5.42 -9.88 0.21
C GLN A 33 -5.69 -10.63 -1.10
N ASN A 34 -4.65 -10.81 -1.93
CA ASN A 34 -4.77 -11.49 -3.23
C ASN A 34 -4.83 -13.01 -3.14
N ILE A 35 -4.37 -13.61 -2.03
CA ILE A 35 -4.51 -15.06 -1.80
C ILE A 35 -5.94 -15.42 -1.39
N VAL A 36 -6.63 -14.52 -0.67
CA VAL A 36 -7.98 -14.78 -0.13
C VAL A 36 -9.05 -14.83 -1.23
N GLU A 37 -8.96 -13.98 -2.26
CA GLU A 37 -10.07 -13.79 -3.23
C GLU A 37 -10.02 -14.66 -4.48
N GLY A 38 -8.88 -15.28 -4.82
CA GLY A 38 -8.78 -16.25 -5.91
C GLY A 38 -7.81 -15.87 -7.05
N LYS A 39 -7.78 -16.71 -8.09
CA LYS A 39 -6.79 -16.65 -9.18
C LYS A 39 -7.20 -15.60 -10.25
N ASN A 40 -6.25 -14.79 -10.73
CA ASN A 40 -6.39 -13.78 -11.79
C ASN A 40 -7.16 -12.49 -11.47
N VAL A 41 -7.42 -12.23 -10.19
CA VAL A 41 -7.93 -10.93 -9.72
C VAL A 41 -6.83 -10.27 -8.89
N LEU A 42 -6.48 -9.03 -9.23
CA LEU A 42 -5.60 -8.18 -8.43
C LEU A 42 -6.46 -7.33 -7.50
N CYS A 43 -6.34 -7.55 -6.19
CA CYS A 43 -6.98 -6.77 -5.14
C CYS A 43 -6.01 -5.71 -4.59
N LEU A 44 -6.43 -4.45 -4.58
CA LEU A 44 -5.71 -3.32 -3.99
C LEU A 44 -6.67 -2.60 -3.04
N GLY A 45 -6.79 -3.11 -1.81
CA GLY A 45 -7.88 -2.73 -0.92
C GLY A 45 -9.23 -3.12 -1.52
N GLU A 46 -10.16 -2.16 -1.62
CA GLU A 46 -11.50 -2.37 -2.19
C GLU A 46 -11.51 -2.43 -3.73
N TYR A 47 -10.39 -2.10 -4.39
CA TYR A 47 -10.30 -2.11 -5.84
C TYR A 47 -9.95 -3.52 -6.37
N LYS A 48 -10.73 -4.00 -7.34
CA LYS A 48 -10.54 -5.31 -8.00
C LYS A 48 -10.31 -5.13 -9.50
N CYS A 49 -9.21 -5.68 -10.02
CA CYS A 49 -8.87 -5.65 -11.44
C CYS A 49 -8.57 -7.06 -11.97
N THR A 50 -9.11 -7.44 -13.13
CA THR A 50 -8.72 -8.69 -13.80
C THR A 50 -7.31 -8.56 -14.37
N SER A 51 -6.40 -9.43 -13.92
CA SER A 51 -4.98 -9.38 -14.25
C SER A 51 -4.57 -10.67 -14.94
N ASN A 52 -3.76 -10.55 -15.98
CA ASN A 52 -3.26 -11.71 -16.73
C ASN A 52 -2.36 -12.61 -15.86
N SER A 53 -1.67 -12.04 -14.88
CA SER A 53 -0.89 -12.81 -13.89
C SER A 53 -0.56 -11.98 -12.65
N THR A 54 -1.27 -12.24 -11.55
CA THR A 54 -1.01 -11.61 -10.24
C THR A 54 0.45 -11.77 -9.76
N PRO A 55 1.11 -12.95 -9.91
CA PRO A 55 2.51 -13.11 -9.49
C PRO A 55 3.51 -12.23 -10.27
N LEU A 56 3.22 -11.93 -11.54
CA LEU A 56 4.09 -11.09 -12.36
C LEU A 56 4.08 -9.65 -11.86
N VAL A 57 2.91 -9.15 -11.46
CA VAL A 57 2.76 -7.81 -10.88
C VAL A 57 3.59 -7.68 -9.59
N PHE A 58 3.48 -8.66 -8.69
CA PHE A 58 4.28 -8.66 -7.46
C PHE A 58 5.78 -8.81 -7.72
N GLY A 59 6.17 -9.56 -8.75
CA GLY A 59 7.57 -9.66 -9.17
C GLY A 59 8.13 -8.33 -9.68
N ALA A 60 7.36 -7.62 -10.51
CA ALA A 60 7.73 -6.29 -10.98
C ALA A 60 7.83 -5.29 -9.81
N GLU A 61 6.89 -5.34 -8.86
CA GLU A 61 6.90 -4.50 -7.66
C GLU A 61 8.14 -4.76 -6.79
N ALA A 62 8.52 -6.02 -6.59
CA ALA A 62 9.74 -6.35 -5.84
C ALA A 62 11.00 -5.77 -6.50
N ILE A 63 11.09 -5.83 -7.84
CA ILE A 63 12.21 -5.23 -8.59
C ILE A 63 12.19 -3.70 -8.44
N TYR A 64 11.02 -3.08 -8.55
CA TYR A 64 10.83 -1.64 -8.38
C TYR A 64 11.34 -1.17 -7.01
N ILE A 65 10.94 -1.84 -5.93
CA ILE A 65 11.36 -1.54 -4.57
C ILE A 65 12.89 -1.59 -4.45
N LEU A 66 13.54 -2.62 -5.01
CA LEU A 66 14.99 -2.78 -4.94
C LEU A 66 15.74 -1.66 -5.69
N ILE A 67 15.27 -1.32 -6.90
CA ILE A 67 15.86 -0.24 -7.71
C ILE A 67 15.73 1.10 -6.99
N TRP A 68 14.54 1.43 -6.48
CA TRP A 68 14.30 2.69 -5.77
C TRP A 68 15.09 2.80 -4.49
N THR A 69 15.16 1.72 -3.72
CA THR A 69 15.99 1.67 -2.51
C THR A 69 17.45 2.00 -2.82
N LYS A 70 17.98 1.49 -3.95
CA LYS A 70 19.34 1.81 -4.40
C LYS A 70 19.49 3.25 -4.85
N ILE A 71 18.52 3.79 -5.58
CA ILE A 71 18.51 5.21 -5.98
C ILE A 71 18.59 6.10 -4.73
N LEU A 72 17.71 5.89 -3.76
CA LEU A 72 17.67 6.67 -2.51
C LEU A 72 18.96 6.55 -1.70
N ASP A 73 19.54 5.35 -1.61
CA ASP A 73 20.81 5.12 -0.93
C ASP A 73 21.98 5.85 -1.62
N MET A 74 22.02 5.84 -2.96
CA MET A 74 23.02 6.56 -3.73
C MET A 74 22.88 8.09 -3.59
N LEU A 75 21.66 8.63 -3.60
CA LEU A 75 21.44 10.06 -3.39
C LEU A 75 21.92 10.51 -2.01
N CYS A 76 21.56 9.75 -0.98
CA CYS A 76 22.02 10.03 0.38
C CYS A 76 23.55 10.00 0.49
N LYS A 77 24.21 9.00 -0.09
CA LYS A 77 25.69 8.89 -0.09
C LYS A 77 26.40 10.03 -0.83
N ARG A 78 25.71 10.74 -1.73
CA ARG A 78 26.21 11.94 -2.42
C ARG A 78 25.98 13.23 -1.62
N GLY A 79 25.50 13.15 -0.37
CA GLY A 79 25.20 14.31 0.47
C GLY A 79 23.79 14.87 0.27
N LEU A 80 22.95 14.25 -0.57
CA LEU A 80 21.58 14.69 -0.83
C LEU A 80 20.56 14.00 0.11
N GLY A 81 20.91 13.93 1.40
CA GLY A 81 20.07 13.29 2.42
C GLY A 81 18.69 13.95 2.54
N THR A 82 18.64 15.28 2.56
CA THR A 82 17.39 16.06 2.62
C THR A 82 16.50 15.81 1.41
N LEU A 83 17.09 15.80 0.20
CA LEU A 83 16.34 15.54 -1.02
C LEU A 83 15.76 14.11 -1.04
N SER A 84 16.53 13.14 -0.54
CA SER A 84 16.07 11.75 -0.42
C SER A 84 14.83 11.61 0.46
N TRP A 85 14.76 12.36 1.57
CA TRP A 85 13.57 12.41 2.43
C TRP A 85 12.36 13.04 1.75
N ILE A 86 12.56 14.13 1.00
CA ILE A 86 11.49 14.76 0.24
C ILE A 86 10.93 13.78 -0.78
N ILE A 87 11.77 13.06 -1.52
CA ILE A 87 11.35 12.06 -2.52
C ILE A 87 10.50 10.96 -1.87
N VAL A 88 10.90 10.48 -0.70
CA VAL A 88 10.15 9.44 0.04
C VAL A 88 8.76 9.94 0.46
N PHE A 89 8.64 11.17 0.94
CA PHE A 89 7.36 11.72 1.41
C PHE A 89 6.46 12.31 0.32
N PHE A 90 7.04 12.72 -0.80
CA PHE A 90 6.33 13.34 -1.92
C PHE A 90 5.06 12.61 -2.36
N PRO A 91 5.05 11.27 -2.61
CA PRO A 91 3.83 10.58 -3.02
C PRO A 91 2.74 10.60 -1.93
N TYR A 92 3.11 10.52 -0.66
CA TYR A 92 2.15 10.57 0.44
C TYR A 92 1.51 11.95 0.56
N ILE A 93 2.30 13.02 0.46
CA ILE A 93 1.80 14.40 0.50
C ILE A 93 0.82 14.65 -0.64
N ILE A 94 1.17 14.24 -1.88
CA ILE A 94 0.27 14.40 -3.03
C ILE A 94 -1.01 13.58 -2.85
N MET A 95 -0.94 12.35 -2.35
CA MET A 95 -2.13 11.54 -2.11
C MET A 95 -3.10 12.23 -1.14
N PHE A 96 -2.60 12.78 -0.03
CA PHE A 96 -3.45 13.54 0.90
C PHE A 96 -4.08 14.78 0.26
N ILE A 97 -3.31 15.52 -0.56
CA ILE A 97 -3.84 16.69 -1.28
C ILE A 97 -4.93 16.27 -2.27
N LEU A 98 -4.71 15.22 -3.07
CA LEU A 98 -5.68 14.75 -4.06
C LEU A 98 -6.96 14.24 -3.40
N ILE A 99 -6.85 13.48 -2.30
CA ILE A 99 -8.02 13.01 -1.55
C ILE A 99 -8.78 14.19 -0.94
N GLY A 100 -8.08 15.15 -0.33
CA GLY A 100 -8.69 16.36 0.21
C GLY A 100 -9.39 17.18 -0.86
N LEU A 101 -8.76 17.35 -2.02
CA LEU A 101 -9.36 18.05 -3.16
C LEU A 101 -10.58 17.29 -3.71
N PHE A 102 -10.53 15.96 -3.79
CA PHE A 102 -11.67 15.14 -4.17
C PHE A 102 -12.84 15.32 -3.20
N MET A 103 -12.58 15.32 -1.88
CA MET A 103 -13.60 15.54 -0.85
C MET A 103 -14.23 16.93 -0.90
N LEU A 104 -13.45 17.97 -1.20
CA LEU A 104 -13.95 19.34 -1.33
C LEU A 104 -14.76 19.55 -2.63
N ASN A 105 -14.39 18.85 -3.70
CA ASN A 105 -15.14 18.88 -4.97
C ASN A 105 -16.33 17.92 -5.01
N SER A 106 -16.38 16.92 -4.12
CA SER A 106 -17.58 16.11 -3.88
C SER A 106 -18.60 16.93 -3.08
N GLY A 107 -19.12 17.99 -3.69
CA GLY A 107 -20.24 18.75 -3.17
C GLY A 107 -21.45 17.82 -2.98
N THR A 108 -22.01 17.83 -1.77
CA THR A 108 -23.25 17.16 -1.37
C THR A 108 -23.33 15.66 -1.72
N VAL A 109 -22.97 14.80 -0.75
CA VAL A 109 -23.65 13.51 -0.62
C VAL A 109 -25.15 13.81 -0.54
N GLN A 110 -25.89 13.57 -1.62
CA GLN A 110 -27.31 13.31 -1.47
C GLN A 110 -27.40 11.99 -0.69
N HIS A 111 -27.62 12.08 0.61
CA HIS A 111 -28.24 10.99 1.34
C HIS A 111 -29.63 10.78 0.73
N SER A 112 -29.71 9.94 -0.30
CA SER A 112 -30.96 9.30 -0.71
C SER A 112 -30.96 7.90 -0.07
N PRO A 113 -31.72 7.67 1.01
CA PRO A 113 -31.68 6.43 1.77
C PRO A 113 -32.62 5.41 1.13
N SER A 114 -32.34 4.94 -0.09
CA SER A 114 -33.25 3.96 -0.69
C SER A 114 -32.65 2.79 -1.47
N ASN A 115 -31.35 2.71 -1.79
CA ASN A 115 -30.84 1.54 -2.52
C ASN A 115 -29.36 1.20 -2.24
N VAL A 116 -29.02 0.78 -1.02
CA VAL A 116 -27.79 0.01 -0.75
C VAL A 116 -28.13 -1.48 -0.59
N PRO A 117 -28.10 -2.30 -1.66
CA PRO A 117 -28.05 -3.74 -1.50
C PRO A 117 -26.64 -4.10 -1.05
N GLY A 118 -26.44 -4.35 0.25
CA GLY A 118 -25.24 -5.07 0.71
C GLY A 118 -24.56 -4.65 2.01
N PHE A 119 -24.96 -3.57 2.69
CA PHE A 119 -24.47 -3.32 4.06
C PHE A 119 -25.39 -4.00 5.07
N SER A 120 -25.30 -5.34 5.16
CA SER A 120 -25.91 -6.09 6.26
C SER A 120 -25.09 -5.87 7.52
N MET A 121 -25.49 -4.88 8.30
CA MET A 121 -25.11 -4.77 9.70
C MET A 121 -25.60 -6.04 10.39
N SER A 122 -24.68 -6.97 10.67
CA SER A 122 -24.97 -8.21 11.39
C SER A 122 -25.50 -7.86 12.79
N ASN A 123 -26.83 -7.82 12.92
CA ASN A 123 -27.55 -7.77 14.19
C ASN A 123 -27.47 -9.11 14.97
N SER A 124 -26.42 -9.91 14.76
CA SER A 124 -26.26 -11.21 15.41
C SER A 124 -25.63 -11.09 16.81
N MET A 125 -25.65 -9.90 17.40
CA MET A 125 -25.26 -9.64 18.80
C MET A 125 -26.50 -9.45 19.70
N LEU A 126 -27.65 -10.04 19.35
CA LEU A 126 -28.92 -9.92 20.10
C LEU A 126 -29.73 -11.23 20.25
N THR A 127 -29.14 -12.41 20.06
CA THR A 127 -29.80 -13.71 20.36
C THR A 127 -29.02 -14.57 21.34
N GLY A 128 -28.39 -13.91 22.32
CA GLY A 128 -27.85 -14.54 23.52
C GLY A 128 -28.64 -14.14 24.76
N LYS A 129 -29.92 -14.54 24.86
CA LYS A 129 -30.64 -14.73 26.14
C LYS A 129 -32.09 -15.18 25.95
N LEU A 130 -32.41 -16.25 26.69
CA LEU A 130 -33.69 -16.57 27.34
C LEU A 130 -34.81 -17.21 26.51
N LEU A 131 -35.10 -18.45 26.96
CA LEU A 131 -36.25 -19.34 26.75
C LEU A 131 -36.22 -20.20 25.48
#